data_AF-A0A9N9DJS0-F1
#
_entry.id   AF-A0A9N9DJS0-F1
#
_cell.length_a   1.000
_cell.length_b   1.000
_cell.length_c   1.000
_cell.angle_alpha   90.00
_cell.angle_beta   90.00
_cell.angle_gamma   90.00
#
_symmetry.space_group_name_H-M   'P 1'
#
loop_
_entity.id
_entity.type
_entity.pdbx_description
1 polymer ?
#
loop_
_entity_poly.entity_id
_entity_poly.type
_entity_poly.pdbx_seq_one_letter_code
_entity_poly.pdbx_strand_id
1 'polypeptide(L)'
;MNGQDIFAHVRSIIEMEKEFCLKVDELLTYLQIPGHLHSSRQAVNQNKLLSLVEDFSFVYAVKKGDVIGKVNVWLYDNPAPAKYDFIVMEILYHLNNTWK
;
A
#
# COMPACT_ATOMS: atom_id res chain seq x y z
N MET A 1 7.22 17.44 -10.64
CA MET A 1 6.40 16.58 -9.76
C MET A 1 7.38 15.62 -9.11
N ASN A 2 7.64 15.76 -7.81
CA ASN A 2 8.48 14.79 -7.10
C ASN A 2 7.70 13.48 -7.05
N GLY A 3 8.05 12.54 -7.93
CA GLY A 3 7.42 11.23 -7.99
C GLY A 3 7.71 10.50 -6.70
N GLN A 4 6.73 10.41 -5.82
CA GLN A 4 6.81 9.62 -4.61
C GLN A 4 6.58 8.17 -5.02
N ASP A 5 7.46 7.27 -4.59
CA ASP A 5 7.31 5.84 -4.87
C ASP A 5 5.99 5.32 -4.28
N ILE A 6 5.28 4.48 -5.05
CA ILE A 6 4.01 3.89 -4.63
C ILE A 6 4.29 2.47 -4.12
N PHE A 7 3.81 2.17 -2.92
CA PHE A 7 3.78 0.80 -2.41
C PHE A 7 2.46 0.16 -2.82
N ALA A 8 2.54 -1.04 -3.41
CA ALA A 8 1.37 -1.74 -3.87
C ALA A 8 1.51 -3.25 -3.68
N HIS A 9 0.43 -3.91 -3.31
CA HIS A 9 0.33 -5.35 -3.23
C HIS A 9 -0.20 -5.89 -4.56
N VAL A 10 0.61 -6.68 -5.26
CA VAL A 10 0.19 -7.30 -6.52
C VAL A 10 -0.78 -8.44 -6.25
N ARG A 11 -2.02 -8.30 -6.73
CA ARG A 11 -3.08 -9.31 -6.59
C ARG A 11 -3.06 -10.33 -7.71
N SER A 12 -2.86 -9.85 -8.93
CA SER A 12 -2.83 -10.68 -10.12
C SER A 12 -2.15 -9.96 -11.28
N ILE A 13 -1.62 -10.77 -12.20
CA ILE A 13 -1.21 -10.31 -13.52
C ILE A 13 -2.39 -10.58 -14.46
N ILE A 14 -2.80 -9.58 -15.24
CA ILE A 14 -3.91 -9.67 -16.19
C ILE A 14 -3.44 -9.27 -17.58
N GLU A 15 -4.10 -9.78 -18.62
CA GLU A 15 -3.88 -9.35 -20.00
C GLU A 15 -5.02 -8.42 -20.42
N MET A 16 -4.69 -7.23 -20.91
CA MET A 16 -5.62 -6.24 -21.45
C MET A 16 -5.09 -5.73 -22.77
N GLU A 17 -5.90 -5.77 -23.83
CA GLU A 17 -5.52 -5.25 -25.16
C GLU A 17 -4.18 -5.79 -25.70
N LYS A 18 -3.84 -7.05 -25.35
CA LYS A 18 -2.55 -7.72 -25.68
C LYS A 18 -1.34 -7.20 -24.91
N GLU A 19 -1.55 -6.46 -23.82
CA GLU A 19 -0.51 -6.03 -22.88
C GLU A 19 -0.73 -6.66 -21.50
N PHE A 20 0.36 -6.90 -20.76
CA PHE A 20 0.28 -7.37 -19.38
C PHE A 20 0.17 -6.19 -18.42
N CYS A 21 -0.86 -6.21 -17.57
CA CYS A 21 -1.08 -5.24 -16.51
C CYS A 21 -1.06 -5.92 -15.14
N LEU A 22 -0.83 -5.13 -14.09
CA LEU A 22 -0.96 -5.58 -12.71
C LEU A 22 -2.27 -5.06 -12.14
N LYS A 23 -3.05 -5.95 -11.55
CA LYS A 23 -4.08 -5.55 -10.61
C LYS A 23 -3.44 -5.47 -9.23
N VAL A 24 -3.51 -4.30 -8.60
CA VAL A 24 -2.83 -4.02 -7.35
C VAL A 24 -3.77 -3.39 -6.33
N ASP A 25 -3.50 -3.62 -5.05
CA ASP A 25 -4.08 -2.88 -3.93
C ASP A 25 -3.04 -1.86 -3.44
N GLU A 26 -3.44 -0.60 -3.26
CA GLU A 26 -2.53 0.45 -2.80
C GLU A 26 -2.19 0.29 -1.32
N LEU A 27 -0.93 0.57 -0.97
CA LEU A 27 -0.52 0.80 0.41
C LEU A 27 -0.09 2.26 0.57
N LEU A 28 -0.75 2.95 1.50
CA LEU A 28 -0.49 4.35 1.80
C LEU A 28 0.54 4.47 2.91
N THR A 29 1.54 5.32 2.69
CA THR A 29 2.42 5.80 3.76
C THR A 29 1.68 6.75 4.68
N TYR A 30 2.21 6.97 5.89
CA TYR A 30 1.64 7.90 6.86
C TYR A 30 1.34 9.29 6.28
N LEU A 31 2.23 9.81 5.41
CA LEU A 31 2.09 11.14 4.80
C LEU A 31 0.98 11.23 3.75
N GLN A 32 0.56 10.10 3.17
CA GLN A 32 -0.50 10.04 2.18
C GLN A 32 -1.90 9.98 2.82
N ILE A 33 -1.97 9.66 4.11
CA ILE A 33 -3.23 9.57 4.86
C ILE A 33 -3.66 10.98 5.30
N PRO A 34 -4.93 11.39 5.10
CA PRO A 34 -5.45 12.63 5.64
C PRO A 34 -5.25 12.74 7.16
N GLY A 35 -4.76 13.89 7.63
CA GLY A 35 -4.36 14.06 9.04
C GLY A 35 -5.47 13.83 10.08
N HIS A 36 -6.74 13.96 9.69
CA HIS A 36 -7.88 13.67 10.59
C HIS A 36 -8.11 12.17 10.83
N LEU A 37 -7.46 11.30 10.04
CA LEU A 37 -7.51 9.84 10.19
C LEU A 37 -6.25 9.29 10.84
N HIS A 38 -5.25 10.14 11.11
CA HIS A 38 -4.06 9.71 11.82
C HIS A 38 -4.45 9.25 13.21
N SER A 39 -4.24 7.96 13.49
CA SER A 39 -4.54 7.42 14.80
C SER A 39 -3.57 7.99 15.85
N SER A 40 -4.09 8.32 17.02
CA SER A 40 -3.28 8.80 18.16
C SER A 40 -2.42 7.70 18.80
N ARG A 41 -2.47 6.46 18.28
CA ARG A 41 -1.81 5.27 18.84
C ARG A 41 -0.34 5.10 18.44
N GLN A 42 0.24 6.05 17.72
CA GLN A 42 1.48 5.82 17.00
C GLN A 42 2.74 6.12 17.83
N ALA A 43 3.17 5.14 18.63
CA ALA A 43 4.54 5.07 19.17
C ALA A 43 5.54 4.43 18.17
N VAL A 44 5.11 4.13 16.94
CA VAL A 44 5.88 3.45 15.89
C VAL A 44 6.47 4.48 14.92
N ASN A 45 7.67 4.18 14.40
CA ASN A 45 8.33 5.02 13.41
C ASN A 45 7.45 5.17 12.16
N GLN A 46 6.87 6.35 11.96
CA GLN A 46 5.95 6.69 10.87
C GLN A 46 6.52 6.39 9.49
N ASN A 47 7.85 6.42 9.33
CA ASN A 47 8.52 6.13 8.05
C ASN A 47 8.44 4.65 7.64
N LYS A 48 8.08 3.75 8.55
CA LYS A 48 7.90 2.32 8.27
C LYS A 48 6.44 1.92 8.21
N LEU A 49 5.52 2.82 8.52
CA LEU A 49 4.10 2.54 8.59
C LEU A 49 3.48 2.62 7.19
N LEU A 50 2.81 1.53 6.81
CA LEU A 50 1.92 1.46 5.67
C LEU A 50 0.50 1.20 6.16
N SER A 51 -0.48 1.66 5.41
CA SER A 51 -1.90 1.35 5.60
C SER A 51 -2.43 0.71 4.34
N LEU A 52 -3.09 -0.44 4.49
CA LEU A 52 -3.75 -1.09 3.37
C LEU A 52 -5.12 -0.45 3.16
N VAL A 53 -5.46 -0.11 1.92
CA VAL A 53 -6.80 0.37 1.59
C VAL A 53 -7.68 -0.81 1.19
N GLU A 54 -8.76 -1.04 1.92
CA GLU A 54 -9.72 -2.09 1.56
C GLU A 54 -10.58 -1.68 0.36
N ASP A 55 -10.91 -2.66 -0.49
CA ASP A 55 -11.77 -2.54 -1.68
C ASP A 55 -11.33 -1.51 -2.72
N PHE A 56 -10.07 -1.06 -2.66
CA PHE A 56 -9.46 -0.16 -3.63
C PHE A 56 -8.36 -0.86 -4.42
N SER A 57 -8.77 -1.70 -5.37
CA SER A 57 -7.85 -2.24 -6.38
C SER A 57 -7.90 -1.40 -7.65
N PHE A 58 -6.75 -1.09 -8.23
CA PHE A 58 -6.67 -0.49 -9.56
C PHE A 58 -5.79 -1.31 -10.50
N VAL A 59 -5.99 -1.09 -11.80
CA VAL A 59 -5.18 -1.70 -12.85
C VAL A 59 -4.07 -0.74 -13.22
N TYR A 60 -2.84 -1.23 -13.13
CA TYR A 60 -1.64 -0.51 -13.51
C TYR A 60 -1.02 -1.16 -14.75
N ALA A 61 -0.94 -0.40 -15.84
CA ALA A 61 -0.22 -0.82 -17.04
C ALA A 61 1.29 -0.73 -16.77
N VAL A 62 1.97 -1.88 -16.68
CA VAL A 62 3.39 -1.91 -16.33
C VAL A 62 4.24 -1.59 -17.54
N LYS A 63 5.02 -0.51 -17.45
CA LYS A 63 6.11 -0.24 -18.39
C LYS A 63 7.42 -0.74 -17.81
N LYS A 64 8.38 -0.96 -18.71
CA LYS A 64 9.74 -1.35 -18.33
C LYS A 64 10.36 -0.26 -17.45
N GLY A 65 10.67 -0.61 -16.21
CA GLY A 65 11.26 0.30 -15.23
C GLY A 65 10.29 0.81 -14.15
N ASP A 66 8.99 0.54 -14.28
CA ASP A 66 7.99 0.99 -13.30
C ASP A 66 8.07 0.23 -11.98
N VAL A 67 8.54 -1.03 -12.00
CA VAL A 67 8.77 -1.82 -10.79
C VAL A 67 10.18 -1.58 -10.30
N ILE A 68 10.31 -0.76 -9.25
CA ILE A 68 11.59 -0.37 -8.66
C ILE A 68 12.19 -1.49 -7.80
N GLY A 69 11.36 -2.30 -7.15
CA GLY A 69 11.83 -3.39 -6.29
C GLY A 69 10.71 -4.18 -5.60
N LYS A 70 11.13 -5.03 -4.66
CA LYS A 70 10.24 -5.79 -3.76
C LYS A 70 10.56 -5.41 -2.32
N VAL A 71 9.54 -5.37 -1.47
CA VAL A 71 9.67 -5.05 -0.05
C VAL A 71 8.94 -6.09 0.80
N ASN A 72 9.40 -6.29 2.03
CA ASN A 72 8.79 -7.18 3.00
C ASN A 72 7.87 -6.36 3.92
N VAL A 73 6.59 -6.69 3.92
CA VAL A 73 5.57 -6.01 4.73
C VAL A 73 5.09 -6.97 5.82
N TRP A 74 5.18 -6.56 7.07
CA TRP A 74 4.64 -7.30 8.21
C TRP A 74 3.23 -6.80 8.54
N LEU A 75 2.26 -7.72 8.60
CA LEU A 75 0.92 -7.45 9.13
C LEU A 75 0.94 -7.61 10.66
N TYR A 76 0.77 -6.51 11.39
CA TYR A 76 1.03 -6.41 12.84
C TYR A 76 0.25 -7.42 13.70
N ASP A 77 -0.91 -7.89 13.23
CA ASP A 77 -1.74 -8.89 13.92
C ASP A 77 -1.13 -10.30 13.92
N ASN A 78 -0.01 -10.51 13.22
CA ASN A 78 0.73 -11.77 13.20
C ASN A 78 2.02 -11.67 14.02
N PRO A 79 2.59 -12.80 14.50
CA PRO A 79 3.92 -12.81 15.10
C PRO A 79 4.95 -12.11 14.23
N ALA A 80 5.75 -11.23 14.84
CA ALA A 80 6.74 -10.44 14.12
C ALA A 80 7.77 -11.35 13.40
N PRO A 81 7.98 -11.17 12.08
CA PRO A 81 9.01 -11.90 11.36
C PRO A 81 10.40 -11.37 11.73
N ALA A 82 11.42 -12.20 11.55
CA ALA A 82 12.81 -11.81 11.84
C ALA A 82 13.30 -10.62 11.00
N LYS A 83 12.72 -10.39 9.82
CA LYS A 83 13.05 -9.29 8.91
C LYS A 83 11.79 -8.75 8.24
N TYR A 84 11.62 -7.43 8.28
CA TYR A 84 10.58 -6.69 7.57
C TYR A 84 11.06 -5.27 7.29
N ASP A 85 10.62 -4.70 6.17
CA ASP A 85 10.96 -3.34 5.75
C ASP A 85 9.90 -2.36 6.27
N PHE A 86 8.62 -2.76 6.15
CA PHE A 86 7.46 -1.98 6.53
C PHE A 86 6.47 -2.78 7.38
N ILE A 87 5.57 -2.06 8.05
CA ILE A 87 4.52 -2.62 8.88
C ILE A 87 3.15 -2.07 8.47
N VAL A 88 2.15 -2.95 8.36
CA VAL A 88 0.74 -2.57 8.27
C VAL A 88 0.10 -2.82 9.61
N MET A 89 -0.31 -1.73 10.28
CA MET A 89 -1.00 -1.79 11.57
C MET A 89 -2.50 -1.50 11.44
N GLU A 90 -2.90 -0.85 10.35
CA GLU A 90 -4.25 -0.35 10.17
C GLU A 90 -4.69 -0.64 8.72
N ILE A 91 -5.97 -0.98 8.59
CA ILE A 91 -6.67 -1.09 7.31
C ILE A 91 -7.58 0.12 7.23
N LEU A 92 -7.48 0.88 6.14
CA LEU A 92 -8.33 2.03 5.86
C LEU A 92 -9.53 1.58 5.05
N TYR A 93 -10.72 1.97 5.51
CA TYR A 93 -11.97 1.60 4.85
C TYR A 93 -12.46 2.77 4.01
N HIS A 94 -12.73 2.53 2.73
CA HIS A 94 -13.32 3.53 1.85
C HIS A 94 -14.85 3.36 1.79
N LEU A 95 -15.56 3.84 2.82
CA LEU A 95 -17.02 3.76 2.90
C LEU A 95 -17.67 5.04 2.38
N ASN A 96 -18.50 4.94 1.33
CA ASN A 96 -19.26 6.08 0.77
C ASN A 96 -18.39 7.29 0.37
N ASN A 97 -17.29 7.06 -0.36
CA ASN A 97 -16.32 8.10 -0.75
C ASN A 97 -15.71 8.89 0.44
N THR A 98 -15.78 8.31 1.64
CA THR A 98 -15.20 8.87 2.85
C THR A 98 -14.27 7.83 3.45
N TRP A 99 -13.03 8.23 3.65
CA TRP A 99 -12.04 7.44 4.36
C TRP A 99 -12.46 7.31 5.83
N LYS A 100 -12.48 6.09 6.35
CA LYS A 100 -12.80 5.77 7.75
C LYS A 100 -11.77 4.82 8.34
#